data_AF-A0AAD5EDH7-F1
#
_entry.id   AF-A0AAD5EDH7-F1
#
_cell.length_a   1.000
_cell.length_b   1.000
_cell.length_c   1.000
_cell.angle_alpha   90.00
_cell.angle_beta   90.00
_cell.angle_gamma   90.00
#
_symmetry.space_group_name_H-M   'P 1'
#
loop_
_entity.id
_entity.type
_entity.pdbx_description
1 polymer ?
#
loop_
_entity_poly.entity_id
_entity_poly.type
_entity_poly.pdbx_seq_one_letter_code
_entity_poly.pdbx_strand_id
1 'polypeptide(L)'
;MFSTDKTNFLIIDTCTLLHSPDLITKLVSTVYRKSLNFTVVIPTIVIRELLAQEYNNTGRKMLSTYTSWATHPMYKSRKVLLAKEATQMYGFLKRYIAMDVPNLVKQGNLETKNYPIVVSHLSYPLFDVVADDLILDCLLYYHEKYDGNATLISHDWELCCKAKVFKMNTISQYDHQKWRELLRACQVDVHFNLLPAKSKKRKTGLSEAAKQELMYRPMIDCDLDTEDLYRM
;
A
#
# COMPACT_ATOMS: atom_id res chain seq x y z
N MET A 1 17.20 -2.00 -4.38
CA MET A 1 18.03 -2.79 -3.45
C MET A 1 18.05 -2.06 -2.12
N PHE A 2 17.68 -2.71 -1.01
CA PHE A 2 17.57 -2.04 0.30
C PHE A 2 18.95 -1.75 0.88
N SER A 3 19.16 -0.53 1.38
CA SER A 3 20.42 -0.17 2.05
C SER A 3 20.45 -0.80 3.43
N THR A 4 21.56 -1.44 3.80
CA THR A 4 21.77 -1.93 5.17
C THR A 4 22.17 -0.80 6.12
N ASP A 5 22.71 0.29 5.59
CA ASP A 5 23.37 1.34 6.38
C ASP A 5 22.45 2.54 6.63
N LYS A 6 21.32 2.62 5.90
CA LYS A 6 20.31 3.66 6.02
C LYS A 6 18.95 3.05 6.38
N THR A 7 18.10 3.84 7.03
CA THR A 7 16.71 3.45 7.30
C THR A 7 15.91 3.42 6.00
N ASN A 8 15.24 2.31 5.73
CA ASN A 8 14.36 2.13 4.58
C ASN A 8 12.90 2.39 4.99
N PHE A 9 12.20 3.27 4.30
CA PHE A 9 10.81 3.61 4.57
C PHE A 9 9.88 2.81 3.65
N LEU A 10 8.93 2.09 4.24
CA LEU A 10 7.94 1.28 3.53
C LEU A 10 6.58 1.96 3.62
N ILE A 11 6.18 2.65 2.56
CA ILE A 11 4.88 3.34 2.49
C ILE A 11 3.82 2.32 2.09
N ILE A 12 2.78 2.14 2.90
CA ILE A 12 1.74 1.13 2.64
C ILE A 12 0.40 1.81 2.36
N ASP A 13 -0.24 1.43 1.26
CA ASP A 13 -1.58 1.90 0.88
C ASP A 13 -2.71 1.09 1.55
N THR A 14 -3.94 1.57 1.36
CA THR A 14 -5.15 0.89 1.87
C THR A 14 -5.34 -0.49 1.23
N CYS A 15 -5.08 -0.62 -0.07
CA CYS A 15 -5.27 -1.88 -0.78
C CYS A 15 -4.37 -2.99 -0.25
N THR A 16 -3.10 -2.71 0.05
CA THR A 16 -2.17 -3.70 0.61
C THR A 16 -2.58 -4.14 2.00
N LEU A 17 -3.00 -3.20 2.87
CA LEU A 17 -3.44 -3.54 4.22
C LEU A 17 -4.65 -4.48 4.21
N LEU A 18 -5.58 -4.28 3.27
CA LEU A 18 -6.79 -5.11 3.15
C LEU A 18 -6.51 -6.47 2.52
N HIS A 19 -5.70 -6.52 1.47
CA HIS A 19 -5.46 -7.79 0.75
C HIS A 19 -4.42 -8.68 1.41
N SER A 20 -3.55 -8.14 2.28
CA SER A 20 -2.46 -8.90 2.89
C SER A 20 -2.20 -8.53 4.36
N PRO A 21 -3.24 -8.52 5.22
CA PRO A 21 -3.14 -8.08 6.61
C PRO A 21 -2.14 -8.92 7.43
N ASP A 22 -2.13 -10.25 7.23
CA ASP A 22 -1.24 -11.16 7.95
C ASP A 22 0.23 -10.94 7.59
N LEU A 23 0.51 -10.68 6.31
CA LEU A 23 1.85 -10.40 5.82
C LEU A 23 2.38 -9.09 6.41
N ILE A 24 1.57 -8.02 6.39
CA ILE A 24 1.95 -6.73 6.96
C ILE A 24 2.13 -6.84 8.47
N THR A 25 1.25 -7.56 9.16
CA THR A 25 1.37 -7.83 10.61
C THR A 25 2.69 -8.51 10.94
N LYS A 26 3.06 -9.54 10.17
CA LYS A 26 4.31 -10.28 10.36
C LYS A 26 5.53 -9.41 10.05
N LEU A 27 5.49 -8.65 8.96
CA LEU A 27 6.53 -7.71 8.57
C LEU A 27 6.81 -6.70 9.68
N VAL A 28 5.78 -5.98 10.14
CA VAL A 28 5.88 -5.00 11.24
C VAL A 28 6.42 -5.65 12.50
N SER A 29 5.89 -6.80 12.89
CA SER A 29 6.31 -7.50 14.11
C SER A 29 7.78 -7.91 14.05
N THR A 30 8.26 -8.37 12.91
CA THR A 30 9.66 -8.76 12.73
C THR A 30 10.58 -7.54 12.71
N VAL A 31 10.22 -6.48 11.97
CA VAL A 31 10.98 -5.22 11.95
C VAL A 31 11.16 -4.68 13.37
N TYR A 32 10.08 -4.67 14.16
CA TYR A 32 10.10 -4.23 15.56
C TYR A 32 10.99 -5.11 16.44
N ARG A 33 10.72 -6.43 16.47
CA ARG A 33 11.42 -7.36 17.37
C ARG A 33 12.92 -7.46 17.09
N LYS A 34 13.31 -7.33 15.83
CA LYS A 34 14.70 -7.46 15.40
C LYS A 34 15.42 -6.11 15.25
N SER A 35 14.75 -4.99 15.52
CA SER A 35 15.32 -3.64 15.39
C SER A 35 15.99 -3.41 14.03
N LEU A 36 15.31 -3.80 12.95
CA LEU A 36 15.84 -3.70 11.60
C LEU A 36 15.80 -2.25 11.11
N ASN A 37 16.65 -1.90 10.14
CA ASN A 37 16.72 -0.59 9.50
C ASN A 37 15.56 -0.35 8.52
N PHE A 38 14.33 -0.59 8.99
CA PHE A 38 13.09 -0.39 8.27
C PHE A 38 12.09 0.38 9.13
N THR A 39 11.32 1.27 8.50
CA THR A 39 10.20 1.96 9.12
C THR A 39 8.99 1.81 8.23
N VAL A 40 7.93 1.22 8.77
CA VAL A 40 6.64 1.14 8.08
C VAL A 40 5.91 2.46 8.25
N VAL A 41 5.56 3.11 7.15
CA VAL A 41 4.85 4.38 7.15
C VAL A 41 3.44 4.13 6.64
N ILE A 42 2.45 4.50 7.45
CA ILE A 42 1.04 4.48 7.06
C ILE A 42 0.60 5.93 6.83
N PRO A 43 0.29 6.33 5.59
CA PRO A 43 -0.27 7.65 5.32
C PRO A 43 -1.56 7.89 6.11
N THR A 44 -1.78 9.11 6.61
CA THR A 44 -3.02 9.44 7.36
C THR A 44 -4.27 9.17 6.52
N ILE A 45 -4.22 9.39 5.20
CA ILE A 45 -5.33 9.12 4.30
C ILE A 45 -5.75 7.64 4.33
N VAL A 46 -4.78 6.72 4.41
CA VAL A 46 -5.02 5.28 4.52
C VAL A 46 -5.76 4.94 5.80
N ILE A 47 -5.39 5.54 6.93
CA ILE A 47 -6.12 5.36 8.20
C ILE A 47 -7.56 5.88 8.09
N ARG A 48 -7.77 7.03 7.45
CA ARG A 48 -9.11 7.59 7.22
C ARG A 48 -9.96 6.67 6.36
N GLU A 49 -9.40 6.10 5.30
CA GLU A 49 -10.10 5.13 4.44
C GLU A 49 -10.48 3.86 5.20
N LEU A 50 -9.57 3.31 6.02
CA LEU A 50 -9.87 2.16 6.88
C LEU A 50 -10.99 2.46 7.87
N LEU A 51 -10.95 3.63 8.52
CA LEU A 51 -12.00 4.08 9.43
C LEU A 51 -13.35 4.26 8.74
N ALA A 52 -13.36 4.84 7.53
CA ALA A 52 -14.57 5.00 6.73
C ALA A 52 -15.17 3.63 6.35
N GLN A 53 -14.33 2.65 6.03
CA GLN A 53 -14.77 1.28 5.78
C GLN A 53 -15.38 0.64 7.02
N GLU A 54 -14.74 0.74 8.19
CA GLU A 54 -15.30 0.23 9.45
C GLU A 54 -16.68 0.86 9.75
N TYR A 55 -16.79 2.19 9.63
CA TYR A 55 -18.02 2.92 9.94
C TYR A 55 -19.19 2.53 9.02
N ASN A 56 -18.93 2.40 7.71
CA ASN A 56 -19.93 1.97 6.72
C ASN A 56 -20.55 0.61 7.03
N ASN A 57 -19.84 -0.27 7.75
CA ASN A 57 -20.34 -1.59 8.12
C ASN A 57 -21.13 -1.61 9.44
N THR A 58 -20.98 -0.60 10.29
CA THR A 58 -21.79 -0.44 11.51
C THR A 58 -23.16 0.20 11.26
N GLY A 59 -23.48 0.54 10.00
CA GLY A 59 -24.76 1.18 9.62
C GLY A 59 -24.86 2.66 9.97
N ARG A 60 -23.78 3.29 10.46
CA ARG A 60 -23.73 4.73 10.73
C ARG A 60 -23.29 5.47 9.46
N LYS A 61 -24.23 6.15 8.80
CA LYS A 61 -23.96 6.98 7.60
C LYS A 61 -22.97 8.09 7.96
N MET A 62 -21.73 8.00 7.48
CA MET A 62 -20.84 9.16 7.35
C MET A 62 -20.91 9.72 5.93
N LEU A 63 -20.54 11.00 5.76
CA LEU A 63 -20.65 11.76 4.51
C LEU A 63 -20.19 10.93 3.30
N SER A 64 -21.10 10.73 2.36
CA SER A 64 -20.95 9.99 1.10
C SER A 64 -19.93 10.59 0.11
N THR A 65 -19.15 11.57 0.54
CA THR A 65 -18.33 12.42 -0.34
C THR A 65 -16.97 11.79 -0.67
N TYR A 66 -16.48 10.82 0.11
CA TYR A 66 -15.07 10.38 0.04
C TYR A 66 -14.78 9.04 -0.65
N THR A 67 -15.77 8.32 -1.18
CA THR A 67 -15.53 6.96 -1.72
C THR A 67 -16.29 6.68 -3.03
N SER A 68 -15.87 7.28 -4.14
CA SER A 68 -16.38 6.91 -5.47
C SER A 68 -16.10 5.43 -5.78
N TRP A 69 -14.97 4.90 -5.33
CA TRP A 69 -14.57 3.49 -5.53
C TRP A 69 -15.44 2.47 -4.78
N ALA A 70 -16.08 2.86 -3.67
CA ALA A 70 -16.97 1.97 -2.90
C ALA A 70 -18.32 1.68 -3.60
N THR A 71 -18.61 2.34 -4.73
CA THR A 71 -19.82 2.11 -5.53
C THR A 71 -19.63 1.06 -6.63
N HIS A 72 -18.39 0.63 -6.90
CA HIS A 72 -18.10 -0.27 -8.01
C HIS A 72 -18.68 -1.70 -7.79
N PRO A 73 -19.38 -2.30 -8.78
CA PRO A 73 -20.15 -3.55 -8.62
C PRO A 73 -19.35 -4.75 -8.09
N MET A 74 -18.06 -4.85 -8.46
CA MET A 74 -17.18 -5.93 -7.97
C MET A 74 -16.97 -5.93 -6.46
N TYR A 75 -17.16 -4.79 -5.79
CA TYR A 75 -16.93 -4.66 -4.35
C TYR A 75 -18.19 -4.93 -3.53
N LYS A 76 -19.38 -4.98 -4.15
CA LYS A 76 -20.65 -5.13 -3.43
C LYS A 76 -20.74 -6.44 -2.62
N SER A 77 -20.19 -7.54 -3.15
CA SER A 77 -20.11 -8.84 -2.46
C SER A 77 -18.88 -8.98 -1.54
N ARG A 78 -17.86 -8.14 -1.73
CA ARG A 78 -16.62 -8.12 -0.91
C ARG A 78 -16.65 -7.12 0.23
N LYS A 79 -17.63 -6.21 0.27
CA LYS A 79 -17.76 -5.14 1.28
C LYS A 79 -17.67 -5.64 2.72
N VAL A 80 -18.37 -6.75 3.03
CA VAL A 80 -18.38 -7.32 4.39
C VAL A 80 -17.04 -7.98 4.76
N LEU A 81 -16.31 -8.54 3.78
CA LEU A 81 -14.99 -9.12 4.01
C LEU A 81 -13.95 -8.02 4.26
N LEU A 82 -13.94 -7.01 3.39
CA LEU A 82 -13.06 -5.84 3.51
C LEU A 82 -13.34 -5.05 4.79
N ALA A 83 -14.59 -5.01 5.25
CA ALA A 83 -14.97 -4.46 6.55
C ALA A 83 -14.22 -5.09 7.71
N LYS A 84 -14.24 -6.43 7.75
CA LYS A 84 -13.69 -7.22 8.83
C LYS A 84 -12.17 -7.11 8.83
N GLU A 85 -11.57 -7.13 7.64
CA GLU A 85 -10.15 -6.89 7.42
C GLU A 85 -9.76 -5.46 7.85
N ALA A 86 -10.56 -4.45 7.51
CA ALA A 86 -10.34 -3.07 7.92
C ALA A 86 -10.41 -2.90 9.44
N THR A 87 -11.43 -3.47 10.11
CA THR A 87 -11.54 -3.46 11.58
C THR A 87 -10.37 -4.19 12.23
N GLN A 88 -9.96 -5.35 11.69
CA GLN A 88 -8.81 -6.09 12.20
C GLN A 88 -7.52 -5.28 12.06
N MET A 89 -7.30 -4.67 10.89
CA MET A 89 -6.11 -3.86 10.63
C MET A 89 -6.10 -2.57 11.42
N TYR A 90 -7.23 -1.89 11.55
CA TYR A 90 -7.34 -0.71 12.41
C TYR A 90 -7.10 -1.09 13.88
N GLY A 91 -7.67 -2.20 14.36
CA GLY A 91 -7.41 -2.72 15.70
C GLY A 91 -5.95 -3.10 15.92
N PHE A 92 -5.29 -3.70 14.93
CA PHE A 92 -3.85 -3.97 14.92
C PHE A 92 -3.06 -2.67 14.99
N LEU A 93 -3.27 -1.76 14.03
CA LEU A 93 -2.61 -0.46 13.97
C LEU A 93 -2.79 0.30 15.26
N LYS A 94 -3.99 0.33 15.85
CA LYS A 94 -4.25 0.96 17.14
C LYS A 94 -3.38 0.38 18.25
N ARG A 95 -3.03 -0.91 18.28
CA ARG A 95 -2.11 -1.46 19.30
C ARG A 95 -0.67 -0.96 19.16
N TYR A 96 -0.24 -0.66 17.93
CA TYR A 96 1.10 -0.16 17.64
C TYR A 96 1.17 1.38 17.62
N ILE A 97 0.04 2.04 17.33
CA ILE A 97 -0.11 3.50 17.26
C ILE A 97 -0.54 4.09 18.62
N ALA A 98 -1.27 3.33 19.48
CA ALA A 98 -1.69 3.76 20.83
C ALA A 98 -0.55 3.92 21.83
N MET A 99 0.69 4.04 21.37
CA MET A 99 1.75 4.61 22.18
C MET A 99 1.79 6.15 22.18
N ASP A 100 1.17 6.92 21.24
CA ASP A 100 0.84 8.36 21.46
C ASP A 100 0.08 9.11 20.32
N VAL A 101 -1.02 8.57 19.77
CA VAL A 101 -1.74 9.24 18.64
C VAL A 101 -2.19 10.68 18.89
N PRO A 102 -2.70 11.06 20.09
CA PRO A 102 -3.17 12.43 20.30
C PRO A 102 -2.05 13.48 20.32
N ASN A 103 -0.82 13.09 20.66
CA ASN A 103 0.33 14.00 20.71
C ASN A 103 1.13 14.08 19.39
N LEU A 104 1.07 13.03 18.56
CA LEU A 104 1.70 12.99 17.23
C LEU A 104 1.06 13.93 16.20
N VAL A 105 -0.20 14.34 16.42
CA VAL A 105 -0.95 15.24 15.53
C VAL A 105 -0.37 16.67 15.49
N LYS A 106 0.50 17.05 16.45
CA LYS A 106 0.90 18.46 16.61
C LYS A 106 2.28 18.86 16.08
N GLN A 107 3.17 17.94 15.71
CA GLN A 107 4.51 18.35 15.30
C GLN A 107 5.06 17.46 14.17
N GLY A 108 5.33 18.06 13.01
CA GLY A 108 6.07 17.44 11.89
C GLY A 108 7.53 17.07 12.20
N ASN A 109 7.89 16.95 13.48
CA ASN A 109 9.16 16.47 13.99
C ASN A 109 8.95 15.11 14.62
N LEU A 110 8.94 14.07 13.79
CA LEU A 110 9.08 12.70 14.27
C LEU A 110 10.55 12.48 14.65
N GLU A 111 10.85 12.50 15.94
CA GLU A 111 12.03 11.80 16.46
C GLU A 111 11.77 10.29 16.32
N THR A 112 12.09 9.74 15.15
CA THR A 112 11.77 8.36 14.72
C THR A 112 12.50 7.26 15.50
N LYS A 113 13.12 7.56 16.64
CA LYS A 113 14.19 6.68 17.15
C LYS A 113 13.74 5.30 17.63
N ASN A 114 12.45 5.05 17.90
CA ASN A 114 12.04 3.75 18.46
C ASN A 114 10.71 3.14 17.92
N TYR A 115 10.07 3.71 16.90
CA TYR A 115 8.77 3.20 16.44
C TYR A 115 8.85 2.53 15.06
N PRO A 116 8.41 1.26 14.93
CA PRO A 116 8.43 0.52 13.67
C PRO A 116 7.34 1.00 12.72
N ILE A 117 6.30 1.67 13.25
CA ILE A 117 5.20 2.27 12.50
C ILE A 117 5.20 3.77 12.74
N VAL A 118 5.14 4.53 11.67
CA VAL A 118 4.94 5.98 11.67
C VAL A 118 3.67 6.32 10.92
N VAL A 119 2.83 7.18 11.50
CA VAL A 119 1.68 7.75 10.78
C VAL A 119 2.13 9.07 10.17
N SER A 120 2.10 9.16 8.84
CA SER A 120 2.47 10.39 8.15
C SER A 120 1.31 11.38 8.14
N HIS A 121 1.51 12.52 8.80
CA HIS A 121 0.54 13.60 8.92
C HIS A 121 0.83 14.71 7.91
N LEU A 122 0.58 14.46 6.63
CA LEU A 122 0.52 15.55 5.66
C LEU A 122 -0.85 16.22 5.80
N SER A 123 -0.82 17.47 6.24
CA SER A 123 -2.02 18.26 6.51
C SER A 123 -2.47 18.94 5.22
N TYR A 124 -3.52 18.43 4.59
CA TYR A 124 -4.16 19.05 3.44
C TYR A 124 -5.57 19.55 3.81
N PRO A 125 -6.00 20.71 3.27
CA PRO A 125 -7.40 21.09 3.33
C PRO A 125 -8.25 20.01 2.65
N LEU A 126 -9.35 19.62 3.31
CA LEU A 126 -10.14 18.42 3.05
C LEU A 126 -10.95 18.41 1.74
N PHE A 127 -10.59 19.21 0.74
CA PHE A 127 -11.37 19.35 -0.48
C PHE A 127 -10.62 18.75 -1.68
N ASP A 128 -11.28 17.81 -2.35
CA ASP A 128 -10.98 17.21 -3.68
C ASP A 128 -9.62 16.56 -3.93
N VAL A 129 -8.76 16.35 -2.94
CA VAL A 129 -7.52 15.60 -3.17
C VAL A 129 -7.80 14.10 -3.29
N VAL A 130 -7.37 13.49 -4.39
CA VAL A 130 -7.49 12.04 -4.61
C VAL A 130 -6.57 11.31 -3.62
N ALA A 131 -7.06 10.23 -3.01
CA ALA A 131 -6.29 9.50 -1.99
C ALA A 131 -4.91 9.05 -2.49
N ASP A 132 -4.82 8.66 -3.76
CA ASP A 132 -3.57 8.34 -4.46
C ASP A 132 -2.54 9.47 -4.36
N ASP A 133 -2.95 10.71 -4.65
CA ASP A 133 -2.05 11.86 -4.65
C ASP A 133 -1.46 12.09 -3.26
N LEU A 134 -2.27 11.93 -2.20
CA LEU A 134 -1.81 12.01 -0.81
C LEU A 134 -0.83 10.89 -0.42
N ILE A 135 -1.00 9.70 -1.00
CA ILE A 135 -0.06 8.59 -0.80
C ILE A 135 1.25 8.87 -1.55
N LEU A 136 1.18 9.41 -2.76
CA LEU A 136 2.34 9.80 -3.57
C LEU A 136 3.11 10.96 -2.93
N ASP A 137 2.43 11.96 -2.38
CA ASP A 137 3.06 13.05 -1.63
C ASP A 137 3.80 12.53 -0.39
N CYS A 138 3.21 11.56 0.32
CA CYS A 138 3.88 10.88 1.42
C CYS A 138 5.14 10.15 0.94
N LEU A 139 5.03 9.41 -0.16
CA LEU A 139 6.17 8.72 -0.76
C LEU A 139 7.27 9.68 -1.20
N LEU A 140 6.92 10.78 -1.87
CA LEU A 140 7.83 11.83 -2.32
C LEU A 140 8.59 12.45 -1.14
N TYR A 141 7.86 12.82 -0.09
CA TYR A 141 8.47 13.40 1.11
C TYR A 141 9.55 12.51 1.71
N TYR A 142 9.27 11.21 1.90
CA TYR A 142 10.29 10.28 2.43
C TYR A 142 11.38 9.98 1.41
N HIS A 143 11.07 9.98 0.11
CA HIS A 143 12.04 9.75 -0.95
C HIS A 143 13.07 10.89 -0.99
N GLU A 144 12.63 12.14 -0.98
CA GLU A 144 13.50 13.33 -1.01
C GLU A 144 14.29 13.48 0.30
N LYS A 145 13.60 13.36 1.44
CA LYS A 145 14.22 13.58 2.75
C LYS A 145 15.26 12.53 3.12
N TYR A 146 15.12 11.31 2.60
CA TYR A 146 15.98 10.17 2.95
C TYR A 146 16.70 9.58 1.74
N ASP A 147 17.07 10.42 0.77
CA ASP A 147 18.01 10.06 -0.30
C ASP A 147 17.59 8.80 -1.07
N GLY A 148 16.33 8.77 -1.49
CA GLY A 148 15.72 7.70 -2.27
C GLY A 148 15.31 6.45 -1.47
N ASN A 149 15.52 6.41 -0.16
CA ASN A 149 15.24 5.23 0.68
C ASN A 149 13.75 5.06 1.06
N ALA A 150 12.83 5.43 0.16
CA ALA A 150 11.40 5.21 0.33
C ALA A 150 10.88 4.28 -0.76
N THR A 151 10.06 3.30 -0.36
CA THR A 151 9.46 2.30 -1.24
C THR A 151 7.97 2.20 -0.98
N LEU A 152 7.17 2.36 -2.03
CA LEU A 152 5.74 2.10 -2.01
C LEU A 152 5.47 0.59 -2.08
N ILE A 153 4.66 0.08 -1.16
CA ILE A 153 4.10 -1.26 -1.21
C ILE A 153 2.61 -1.11 -1.51
N SER A 154 2.21 -1.52 -2.71
CA SER A 154 0.84 -1.34 -3.19
C SER A 154 0.35 -2.55 -3.99
N HIS A 155 -0.91 -2.92 -3.79
CA HIS A 155 -1.60 -3.88 -4.64
C HIS A 155 -2.29 -3.20 -5.83
N ASP A 156 -2.34 -1.87 -5.82
CA ASP A 156 -2.87 -1.04 -6.90
C ASP A 156 -1.79 -0.82 -7.97
N TRP A 157 -2.05 -1.38 -9.15
CA TRP A 157 -1.18 -1.23 -10.32
C TRP A 157 -1.08 0.23 -10.77
N GLU A 158 -2.18 0.98 -10.75
CA GLU A 158 -2.22 2.35 -11.25
C GLU A 158 -1.39 3.25 -10.34
N LEU A 159 -1.53 3.10 -9.01
CA LEU A 159 -0.73 3.82 -8.04
C LEU A 159 0.77 3.48 -8.18
N CYS A 160 1.11 2.21 -8.40
CA CYS A 160 2.48 1.79 -8.69
C CYS A 160 3.02 2.45 -9.97
N CYS A 161 2.20 2.56 -11.03
CA CYS A 161 2.59 3.22 -12.27
C CYS A 161 2.85 4.72 -12.06
N LYS A 162 1.96 5.41 -11.35
CA LYS A 162 2.14 6.83 -10.99
C LYS A 162 3.46 7.04 -10.25
N ALA A 163 3.75 6.22 -9.23
CA ALA A 163 5.02 6.31 -8.50
C ALA A 163 6.27 6.07 -9.37
N LYS A 164 6.20 5.11 -10.33
CA LYS A 164 7.30 4.85 -11.26
C LYS A 164 7.58 6.01 -12.21
N VAL A 165 6.56 6.76 -12.64
CA VAL A 165 6.74 7.98 -13.45
C VAL A 165 7.64 8.99 -12.73
N PHE A 166 7.54 9.06 -11.40
CA PHE A 166 8.42 9.88 -10.55
C PHE A 166 9.73 9.18 -10.14
N LYS A 167 10.10 8.07 -10.79
CA LYS A 167 11.31 7.27 -10.51
C LYS A 167 11.40 6.75 -9.06
N MET A 168 10.25 6.54 -8.40
CA MET A 168 10.21 6.04 -7.03
C MET A 168 10.21 4.52 -6.99
N ASN A 169 10.70 3.95 -5.88
CA ASN A 169 10.71 2.52 -5.68
C ASN A 169 9.30 2.00 -5.38
N THR A 170 8.90 0.93 -6.06
CA THR A 170 7.59 0.28 -5.85
C THR A 170 7.73 -1.24 -5.76
N ILE A 171 6.96 -1.85 -4.87
CA ILE A 171 6.75 -3.30 -4.77
C ILE A 171 5.26 -3.56 -5.00
N SER A 172 4.95 -4.12 -6.16
CA SER A 172 3.58 -4.54 -6.48
C SER A 172 3.33 -5.97 -6.01
N GLN A 173 2.06 -6.34 -5.84
CA GLN A 173 1.68 -7.75 -5.56
C GLN A 173 2.16 -8.75 -6.62
N TYR A 174 2.46 -8.29 -7.84
CA TYR A 174 2.92 -9.11 -8.95
C TYR A 174 4.45 -9.25 -8.99
N ASP A 175 5.18 -8.43 -8.23
CA ASP A 175 6.64 -8.43 -8.21
C ASP A 175 7.19 -9.39 -7.14
N HIS A 176 7.07 -10.69 -7.44
CA HIS A 176 7.50 -11.76 -6.52
C HIS A 176 8.99 -11.68 -6.16
N GLN A 177 9.81 -11.16 -7.06
CA GLN A 177 11.24 -11.02 -6.80
C GLN A 177 11.48 -9.95 -5.74
N LYS A 178 10.95 -8.73 -5.90
CA LYS A 178 11.11 -7.67 -4.90
C LYS A 178 10.50 -8.03 -3.56
N TRP A 179 9.36 -8.73 -3.54
CA TRP A 179 8.78 -9.23 -2.29
C TRP A 179 9.72 -10.21 -1.57
N ARG A 180 10.36 -11.14 -2.30
CA ARG A 180 11.36 -12.05 -1.71
C ARG A 180 12.58 -11.29 -1.19
N GLU A 181 13.06 -10.30 -1.92
CA GLU A 181 14.17 -9.44 -1.50
C GLU A 181 13.81 -8.68 -0.21
N LEU A 182 12.63 -8.07 -0.15
CA LEU A 182 12.13 -7.37 1.04
C LEU A 182 12.04 -8.32 2.24
N LEU A 183 11.43 -9.48 2.06
CA LEU A 183 11.22 -10.42 3.18
C LEU A 183 12.52 -11.04 3.67
N ARG A 184 13.49 -11.28 2.78
CA ARG A 184 14.86 -11.66 3.17
C ARG A 184 15.55 -10.55 3.93
N ALA A 185 15.49 -9.31 3.44
CA ALA A 185 16.08 -8.15 4.11
C ALA A 185 15.45 -7.92 5.50
N CYS A 186 14.14 -8.16 5.62
CA CYS A 186 13.42 -8.09 6.88
C CYS A 186 13.57 -9.38 7.73
N GLN A 187 14.32 -10.37 7.28
CA GLN A 187 14.49 -11.68 7.94
C GLN A 187 13.16 -12.31 8.38
N VAL A 188 12.15 -12.18 7.53
CA VAL A 188 10.84 -12.77 7.73
C VAL A 188 10.87 -14.16 7.10
N ASP A 189 10.84 -15.20 7.93
CA ASP A 189 10.70 -16.58 7.45
C ASP A 189 9.31 -16.78 6.86
N VAL A 190 9.19 -16.57 5.56
CA VAL A 190 7.98 -16.91 4.82
C VAL A 190 8.29 -18.12 3.96
N HIS A 191 7.72 -19.27 4.34
CA HIS A 191 7.39 -20.28 3.35
C HIS A 191 6.39 -19.63 2.40
N PHE A 192 6.89 -19.10 1.28
CA PHE A 192 6.12 -18.37 0.28
C PHE A 192 5.07 -19.29 -0.34
N ASN A 193 3.94 -19.45 0.34
CA ASN A 193 2.72 -20.06 -0.18
C ASN A 193 1.71 -18.99 -0.64
N LEU A 194 2.15 -17.74 -0.74
CA LEU A 194 1.31 -16.64 -1.19
C LEU A 194 1.13 -16.75 -2.70
N LEU A 195 -0.08 -17.18 -3.05
CA LEU A 195 -0.66 -17.46 -4.35
C LEU A 195 -0.38 -18.89 -4.85
N PRO A 196 -1.41 -19.76 -4.97
CA PRO A 196 -1.24 -20.94 -5.80
C PRO A 196 -0.86 -20.45 -7.19
N ALA A 197 0.31 -20.87 -7.67
CA ALA A 197 0.62 -20.93 -9.09
C ALA A 197 -0.33 -21.96 -9.74
N LYS A 198 -1.62 -21.68 -9.70
CA LYS A 198 -2.65 -22.37 -10.45
C LYS A 198 -3.12 -21.39 -11.50
N SER A 199 -2.27 -21.20 -12.51
CA SER A 199 -2.77 -21.24 -13.88
C SER A 199 -3.42 -22.61 -14.08
N LYS A 200 -4.62 -22.82 -13.51
CA LYS A 200 -5.54 -23.77 -14.11
C LYS A 200 -5.67 -23.26 -15.53
N LYS A 201 -5.15 -24.01 -16.51
CA LYS A 201 -5.67 -23.98 -17.87
C LYS A 201 -7.18 -24.24 -17.74
N ARG A 202 -7.97 -23.20 -17.47
CA ARG A 202 -9.40 -23.23 -17.74
C ARG A 202 -9.43 -23.43 -19.25
N LYS A 203 -9.94 -24.57 -19.70
CA LYS A 203 -10.54 -24.65 -21.03
C LYS A 203 -11.67 -23.62 -21.01
N THR A 204 -11.35 -22.39 -21.35
CA THR A 204 -12.33 -21.33 -21.46
C THR A 204 -13.01 -21.50 -22.80
N GLY A 205 -14.25 -21.96 -22.78
CA GLY A 205 -15.23 -21.53 -23.78
C GLY A 205 -15.54 -20.05 -23.59
N LEU A 206 -14.51 -19.19 -23.62
CA LEU A 206 -14.66 -17.74 -23.71
C LEU A 206 -14.85 -17.44 -25.20
N SER A 207 -15.89 -16.68 -25.53
CA SER A 207 -16.10 -16.18 -26.89
C SER A 207 -14.88 -15.35 -27.33
N GLU A 208 -14.59 -15.34 -28.63
CA GLU A 208 -13.50 -14.53 -29.23
C GLU A 208 -13.50 -13.07 -28.74
N ALA A 209 -14.68 -12.49 -28.47
CA ALA A 209 -14.82 -11.13 -27.96
C ALA A 209 -14.19 -10.94 -26.55
N ALA A 210 -14.39 -11.89 -25.64
CA ALA A 210 -13.80 -11.82 -24.30
C ALA A 210 -12.29 -12.13 -24.30
N LYS A 211 -11.80 -12.85 -25.31
CA LYS A 211 -10.36 -13.01 -25.55
C LYS A 211 -9.74 -11.71 -26.06
N GLN A 212 -10.42 -10.97 -26.94
CA GLN A 212 -9.98 -9.65 -27.41
C GLN A 212 -9.97 -8.63 -26.27
N GLU A 213 -10.96 -8.63 -25.38
CA GLU A 213 -11.01 -7.72 -24.22
C GLU A 213 -9.90 -8.01 -23.19
N LEU A 214 -9.50 -9.27 -23.01
CA LEU A 214 -8.34 -9.67 -22.19
C LEU A 214 -6.98 -9.40 -22.87
N MET A 215 -6.93 -9.41 -24.20
CA MET A 215 -5.74 -8.98 -24.98
C MET A 215 -5.57 -7.46 -25.04
N TYR A 216 -6.62 -6.69 -24.73
CA TYR A 216 -6.59 -5.22 -24.65
C TYR A 216 -6.25 -4.69 -23.25
N ARG A 217 -5.82 -5.53 -22.30
CA ARG A 217 -4.98 -5.01 -21.22
C ARG A 217 -3.63 -4.67 -21.85
N PRO A 218 -3.16 -3.42 -21.79
CA PRO A 218 -1.82 -3.14 -22.24
C PRO A 218 -0.88 -3.98 -21.35
N MET A 219 -0.29 -5.03 -21.92
CA MET A 219 1.06 -5.44 -21.52
C MET A 219 1.98 -4.32 -22.00
N ILE A 220 1.85 -3.15 -21.38
CA ILE A 220 2.95 -2.19 -21.39
C ILE A 220 3.85 -2.74 -20.31
N ASP A 221 4.86 -3.50 -20.73
CA ASP A 221 6.08 -3.59 -19.95
C ASP A 221 6.49 -2.14 -19.70
N CYS A 222 6.35 -1.67 -18.47
CA CYS A 222 6.82 -0.34 -18.06
C CYS A 222 8.36 -0.24 -18.04
N ASP A 223 9.04 -1.15 -18.73
CA ASP A 223 10.45 -1.12 -19.05
C ASP A 223 10.68 -0.41 -20.41
N LEU A 224 9.75 0.47 -20.82
CA LEU A 224 10.04 1.45 -21.87
C LEU A 224 11.14 2.38 -21.35
N ASP A 225 12.30 2.32 -21.99
CA ASP A 225 13.41 3.23 -21.78
C ASP A 225 12.88 4.67 -21.83
N THR A 226 13.15 5.42 -20.77
CA THR A 226 12.57 6.77 -20.55
C THR A 226 13.02 7.80 -21.60
N GLU A 227 13.96 7.46 -22.48
CA GLU A 227 14.38 8.32 -23.60
C GLU A 227 13.35 8.42 -24.72
N ASP A 228 12.52 7.39 -24.95
CA ASP A 228 11.59 7.39 -26.09
C ASP A 228 10.32 8.21 -25.82
N LEU A 229 9.96 8.43 -24.56
CA LEU A 229 8.77 9.22 -24.20
C LEU A 229 8.98 10.74 -24.32
N TYR A 230 10.23 11.23 -24.39
CA TYR A 230 10.56 12.65 -24.54
C TYR A 230 10.86 13.07 -25.99
N ARG A 231 10.71 12.15 -26.97
CA ARG A 231 10.90 12.41 -28.40
C ARG A 231 9.59 12.50 -29.21
N MET A 232 8.43 12.45 -28.55
CA MET A 232 7.11 12.71 -29.15
C MET A 232 6.50 13.96 -28.55
#